data_AF-A0AA43UCR6-F1
#
_entry.id   AF-A0AA43UCR6-F1
#
_cell.length_a   1.000
_cell.length_b   1.000
_cell.length_c   1.000
_cell.angle_alpha   90.00
_cell.angle_beta   90.00
_cell.angle_gamma   90.00
#
_symmetry.space_group_name_H-M   'P 1'
#
loop_
_entity.id
_entity.type
_entity.pdbx_description
1 polymer ?
#
loop_
_entity_poly.entity_id
_entity_poly.type
_entity_poly.pdbx_seq_one_letter_code
_entity_poly.pdbx_strand_id
1 'polypeptide(L)' 'MNQIAIQAIIKIILDFLCIFLTFWAIRGVRTEVWLKKNHTTQGQILYIFVSIALGYNVSNFIFGLITSSRNLIFLFE' A
#
# COMPACT_ATOMS: atom_id res chain seq x y z
N MET A 1 26.90 -2.03 -1.67
CA MET A 1 26.08 -1.81 -2.89
C MET A 1 24.99 -2.87 -3.07
N ASN A 2 25.28 -4.17 -2.87
CA ASN A 2 24.28 -5.24 -3.08
C ASN A 2 23.04 -5.17 -2.16
N GLN A 3 23.23 -4.79 -0.89
CA GLN A 3 22.13 -4.72 0.09
C GLN A 3 21.09 -3.65 -0.24
N ILE A 4 21.53 -2.48 -0.73
CA ILE A 4 20.63 -1.37 -1.10
C ILE A 4 19.80 -1.75 -2.33
N ALA A 5 20.42 -2.42 -3.31
CA ALA A 5 19.72 -2.91 -4.51
C ALA A 5 18.64 -3.95 -4.14
N ILE A 6 18.97 -4.92 -3.28
CA ILE A 6 18.02 -5.92 -2.79
C ILE A 6 16.86 -5.25 -2.03
N GLN A 7 17.17 -4.28 -1.16
CA GLN A 7 16.16 -3.56 -0.39
C GLN A 7 15.22 -2.75 -1.29
N ALA A 8 15.74 -2.12 -2.35
CA ALA A 8 14.95 -1.39 -3.33
C ALA A 8 14.02 -2.32 -4.13
N ILE A 9 14.50 -3.49 -4.55
CA ILE A 9 13.68 -4.49 -5.25
C ILE A 9 12.54 -4.99 -4.35
N ILE A 10 12.85 -5.31 -3.09
CA ILE A 10 11.84 -5.72 -2.10
C ILE A 10 10.80 -4.62 -1.92
N LYS A 11 11.23 -3.34 -1.83
CA LYS A 11 10.32 -2.21 -1.68
C LYS A 11 9.36 -2.08 -2.86
N ILE A 12 9.87 -2.15 -4.09
CA ILE A 12 9.04 -2.09 -5.30
C ILE A 12 8.01 -3.23 -5.32
N ILE A 13 8.44 -4.46 -5.05
CA ILE A 13 7.53 -5.62 -5.03
C ILE A 13 6.45 -5.44 -3.96
N LEU A 14 6.82 -4.94 -2.79
CA LEU A 14 5.90 -4.69 -1.68
C LEU A 14 4.89 -3.59 -2.03
N ASP A 15 5.33 -2.49 -2.67
CA ASP A 15 4.45 -1.42 -3.13
C ASP A 15 3.40 -1.94 -4.12
N PHE A 16 3.82 -2.73 -5.11
CA PHE A 16 2.90 -3.34 -6.08
C PHE A 16 1.91 -4.31 -5.42
N LEU A 17 2.39 -5.22 -4.56
CA LEU A 17 1.53 -6.16 -3.84
C LEU A 17 0.51 -5.43 -2.97
N CYS A 18 0.94 -4.39 -2.26
CA CYS A 18 0.08 -3.66 -1.34
C CYS A 18 -0.98 -2.82 -2.06
N ILE A 19 -0.63 -2.20 -3.18
CA ILE A 19 -1.58 -1.52 -4.06
C ILE A 19 -2.61 -2.53 -4.59
N PHE A 20 -2.17 -3.71 -5.03
CA PHE A 20 -3.06 -4.76 -5.53
C PHE A 20 -4.03 -5.27 -4.45
N LEU A 21 -3.51 -5.51 -3.24
CA LEU A 21 -4.30 -5.93 -2.08
C LEU A 21 -5.31 -4.85 -1.68
N THR A 22 -4.90 -3.58 -1.74
CA THR A 22 -5.78 -2.44 -1.46
C THR A 22 -6.89 -2.40 -2.49
N PHE A 23 -6.59 -2.48 -3.79
CA PHE A 23 -7.61 -2.55 -4.85
C PHE A 23 -8.59 -3.71 -4.63
N TRP A 24 -8.10 -4.86 -4.19
CA TRP A 24 -8.92 -6.03 -3.90
C TRP A 24 -9.83 -5.82 -2.68
N ALA A 25 -9.28 -5.29 -1.58
CA ALA A 25 -10.03 -4.97 -0.36
C ALA A 25 -11.14 -3.94 -0.63
N ILE A 26 -10.81 -2.91 -1.40
CA ILE A 26 -11.71 -1.83 -1.79
C ILE A 26 -12.81 -2.36 -2.74
N ARG A 27 -12.54 -3.34 -3.61
CA ARG A 27 -13.61 -4.00 -4.39
C ARG A 27 -14.55 -4.85 -3.52
N GLY A 28 -14.05 -5.42 -2.42
CA GLY A 28 -14.85 -6.23 -1.48
C GLY A 28 -15.75 -5.42 -0.54
N VAL A 29 -15.34 -4.18 -0.22
CA VAL A 29 -16.21 -3.23 0.48
C VAL A 29 -17.27 -2.76 -0.52
N ARG A 30 -18.56 -2.96 -0.22
CA ARG A 30 -19.70 -2.56 -1.09
C ARG A 30 -19.67 -1.06 -1.41
N THR A 31 -18.89 -0.67 -2.41
CA THR A 31 -18.79 0.68 -2.95
C THR A 31 -20.11 1.22 -3.47
N GLU A 32 -21.01 0.30 -3.83
CA GLU A 32 -22.38 0.56 -4.25
C GLU A 32 -23.22 1.27 -3.19
N VAL A 33 -22.88 1.16 -1.89
CA VAL A 33 -23.63 1.82 -0.81
C VAL A 33 -23.15 3.26 -0.57
N TRP A 34 -21.88 3.55 -0.86
CA TRP A 34 -21.29 4.87 -0.59
C TRP A 34 -21.39 5.83 -1.78
N LEU A 35 -21.46 5.31 -3.01
CA LEU A 35 -21.50 6.12 -4.22
C LEU A 35 -22.93 6.34 -4.70
N LYS A 36 -23.55 7.45 -4.28
CA LYS A 36 -24.85 7.90 -4.81
C LYS A 36 -24.82 7.95 -6.36
N LYS A 37 -25.83 7.32 -6.96
CA LYS A 37 -26.06 7.03 -8.39
C LYS A 37 -25.90 8.20 -9.40
N ASN A 38 -25.70 9.45 -8.94
CA ASN A 38 -25.77 10.64 -9.79
C ASN A 38 -24.43 11.24 -10.25
N HIS A 39 -23.28 10.91 -9.64
CA HIS A 39 -21.94 11.40 -10.05
C HIS A 39 -20.90 10.26 -10.09
N THR A 40 -21.17 9.25 -10.93
CA THR A 40 -20.42 7.98 -11.00
C THR A 40 -18.95 8.13 -11.39
N THR A 41 -18.61 9.10 -12.25
CA THR A 41 -17.23 9.26 -12.75
C THR A 41 -16.28 9.88 -11.73
N GLN A 42 -16.72 10.92 -11.00
CA GLN A 42 -15.90 11.58 -9.97
C GLN A 42 -15.65 10.65 -8.78
N GLY A 43 -16.66 9.85 -8.42
CA GLY A 43 -16.55 8.84 -7.37
C GLY A 43 -15.55 7.74 -7.69
N GLN A 44 -15.52 7.25 -8.94
CA GLN A 44 -14.53 6.27 -9.38
C GLN A 44 -13.10 6.79 -9.32
N ILE A 45 -12.88 8.05 -9.73
CA ILE A 45 -11.56 8.68 -9.68
C ILE A 45 -11.09 8.82 -8.23
N LEU A 46 -11.96 9.33 -7.35
CA LEU A 46 -11.67 9.41 -5.91
C LEU A 46 -11.28 8.02 -5.35
N TYR A 47 -11.98 6.97 -5.79
CA TYR A 47 -11.72 5.61 -5.35
C TYR A 47 -10.32 5.11 -5.74
N ILE A 48 -9.90 5.39 -6.98
CA ILE A 48 -8.56 5.06 -7.45
C ILE A 48 -7.51 5.81 -6.64
N PHE A 49 -7.71 7.12 -6.40
CA PHE A 49 -6.80 7.91 -5.58
C PHE A 49 -6.68 7.39 -4.14
N VAL A 50 -7.81 7.07 -3.51
CA VAL A 50 -7.83 6.49 -2.15
C VAL A 50 -7.13 5.14 -2.12
N SER A 51 -7.33 4.29 -3.13
CA SER A 51 -6.66 2.99 -3.23
C SER A 51 -5.14 3.12 -3.35
N ILE A 52 -4.65 4.08 -4.15
CA ILE A 52 -3.21 4.35 -4.28
C ILE A 52 -2.65 4.91 -2.98
N ALA A 53 -3.34 5.88 -2.36
CA ALA A 53 -2.89 6.50 -1.11
C ALA A 53 -2.82 5.48 0.04
N LEU A 54 -3.85 4.64 0.19
CA LEU A 54 -3.87 3.57 1.20
C LEU A 54 -2.82 2.51 0.91
N GLY A 55 -2.71 2.02 -0.33
CA GLY A 55 -1.73 0.99 -0.69
C GLY A 55 -0.28 1.46 -0.49
N TYR A 56 0.01 2.72 -0.84
CA TYR A 56 1.32 3.32 -0.57
C TYR A 56 1.60 3.43 0.92
N ASN A 57 0.63 3.89 1.71
CA ASN A 57 0.82 4.07 3.16
C ASN A 57 1.04 2.72 3.87
N VAL A 58 0.27 1.69 3.52
CA VAL A 58 0.41 0.34 4.09
C VAL A 58 1.76 -0.27 3.69
N SER A 59 2.19 -0.12 2.43
CA SER A 59 3.51 -0.61 2.01
C SER A 59 4.66 0.14 2.70
N ASN A 60 4.53 1.45 2.89
CA ASN A 60 5.52 2.24 3.62
C ASN A 60 5.61 1.81 5.09
N PHE A 61 4.46 1.53 5.71
CA PHE A 61 4.39 0.99 7.06
C PHE A 61 5.09 -0.37 7.18
N ILE A 62 4.80 -1.32 6.29
CA ILE A 62 5.44 -2.65 6.31
C ILE A 62 6.95 -2.53 6.07
N PHE A 63 7.39 -1.72 5.12
CA PHE A 63 8.81 -1.52 4.85
C PHE A 63 9.53 -0.85 6.03
N GLY A 64 8.88 0.12 6.66
CA GLY A 64 9.35 0.78 7.88
C GLY A 64 9.47 -0.19 9.05
N LEU A 65 8.50 -1.10 9.22
CA LEU A 65 8.57 -2.18 10.20
C LEU A 65 9.75 -3.12 9.96
N ILE A 66 9.97 -3.57 8.73
CA ILE A 66 11.10 -4.44 8.38
C ILE A 66 12.42 -3.74 8.70
N THR A 67 12.57 -2.48 8.29
CA THR A 67 13.78 -1.70 8.52
C THR A 67 14.01 -1.44 10.00
N SER A 68 12.96 -1.07 10.73
CA SER A 68 13.03 -0.80 12.17
C SER A 68 13.36 -2.07 12.95
N SER A 69 12.76 -3.22 12.58
CA SER A 69 13.06 -4.51 13.22
C SER A 69 14.52 -4.91 13.02
N ARG A 70 15.06 -4.67 11.82
CA ARG A 70 16.46 -4.93 11.51
C ARG A 70 17.40 -4.05 12.33
N ASN A 71 17.09 -2.76 12.49
CA ASN A 71 17.84 -1.85 13.35
C ASN A 71 17.74 -2.22 14.84
N LEU A 72 16.60 -2.76 15.28
CA LEU A 72 16.40 -3.18 16.65
C LEU A 72 17.27 -4.40 17.00
N ILE A 73 17.42 -5.35 16.07
CA ILE A 73 18.31 -6.51 16.23
C ILE A 73 19.77 -6.05 16.41
N PHE A 74 20.21 -5.01 15.70
CA PHE A 74 21.54 -4.41 15.88
C PHE A 74 21.77 -3.74 17.25
N LEU A 75 20.70 -3.46 18.02
CA LEU A 75 20.81 -2.90 19.37
C LEU A 75 20.98 -4.00 20.45
N PHE A 76 20.64 -5.25 20.13
CA PHE A 76 20.76 -6.39 21.03
C PHE A 76 22.03 -7.24 20.76
N GLU A 77 22.84 -6.86 19.77
CA GLU A 77 24.23 -7.31 19.59
C GLU A 77 25.23 -6.32 20.20
#